data_AF-A0A954EKU4-F1
#
_entry.id   AF-A0A954EKU4-F1
#
_cell.length_a   1.000
_cell.length_b   1.000
_cell.length_c   1.000
_cell.angle_alpha   90.00
_cell.angle_beta   90.00
_cell.angle_gamma   90.00
#
_symmetry.space_group_name_H-M   'P 1'
#
loop_
_entity.id
_entity.type
_entity.pdbx_description
1 polymer ?
#
loop_
_entity_poly.entity_id
_entity_poly.type
_entity_poly.pdbx_seq_one_letter_code
_entity_poly.pdbx_strand_id
1 'polypeptide(L)'
;MNFARLLMASLLLCLGVCSAAERPNIIIIMVDDMGFADIGPYGSEIPTPNLDALAAGGVRFSQFYNTGRCCPTRAALLTGLYSHQAGVGWMTTDQEEPGYRGQLNDECVTIGQVLSSAGYFTAMTGKWHVGYSDTVNPTVRGFDRSLNLELGGVHFSNQGGGMKNRKMHLNGEEIAKDDPRL
;
A
#
# COMPACT_ATOMS: atom_id res chain seq x y z
N MET A 1 -12.01 -30.75 53.61
CA MET A 1 -11.60 -29.57 52.80
C MET A 1 -11.33 -30.04 51.38
N ASN A 2 -12.19 -29.67 50.42
CA ASN A 2 -12.22 -30.28 49.10
C ASN A 2 -11.09 -29.75 48.19
N PHE A 3 -10.08 -30.58 47.95
CA PHE A 3 -8.98 -30.36 46.98
C PHE A 3 -9.48 -29.93 45.59
N ALA A 4 -10.67 -30.39 45.19
CA ALA A 4 -11.32 -30.00 43.93
C ALA A 4 -11.67 -28.50 43.84
N ARG A 5 -11.94 -27.82 44.97
CA ARG A 5 -12.23 -26.37 44.96
C ARG A 5 -10.95 -25.51 44.83
N LEU A 6 -9.80 -26.02 45.27
CA LEU A 6 -8.51 -25.33 45.12
C LEU A 6 -8.01 -25.39 43.67
N LEU A 7 -8.19 -26.53 42.99
CA LEU A 7 -7.80 -26.72 41.58
C LEU A 7 -8.66 -25.91 40.59
N MET A 8 -9.93 -25.69 40.90
CA MET A 8 -10.82 -24.89 40.04
C MET A 8 -10.56 -23.39 40.18
N ALA A 9 -10.13 -22.93 41.36
CA ALA A 9 -9.73 -21.54 41.60
C ALA A 9 -8.39 -21.18 40.93
N SER A 10 -7.45 -22.13 40.81
CA SER A 10 -6.18 -21.90 40.11
C SER A 10 -6.30 -21.95 38.58
N LEU A 11 -7.24 -22.73 38.02
CA LEU A 11 -7.50 -22.74 36.58
C LEU A 11 -8.16 -21.44 36.08
N LEU A 12 -8.98 -20.79 36.92
CA LEU A 12 -9.59 -19.49 36.63
C LEU A 12 -8.62 -18.31 36.72
N LEU A 13 -7.51 -18.44 37.46
CA LEU A 13 -6.47 -17.40 37.56
C LEU A 13 -5.45 -17.42 36.40
N CYS A 14 -5.31 -18.55 35.71
CA CYS A 14 -4.45 -18.69 34.51
C CYS A 14 -5.12 -18.24 33.21
N LEU A 15 -6.41 -17.90 33.23
CA LEU A 15 -7.05 -17.07 32.18
C LEU A 15 -6.65 -15.59 32.33
N GLY A 16 -5.46 -15.34 32.91
CA GLY A 16 -4.82 -14.05 32.94
C GLY A 16 -4.88 -13.47 31.55
N VAL A 17 -5.62 -12.37 31.45
CA VAL A 17 -5.90 -11.59 30.26
C VAL A 17 -4.59 -11.42 29.51
N CYS A 18 -4.37 -12.27 28.51
CA CYS A 18 -3.42 -11.95 27.45
C CYS A 18 -4.10 -10.79 26.74
N SER A 19 -3.88 -9.57 27.26
CA SER A 19 -4.26 -8.36 26.57
C SER A 19 -3.51 -8.45 25.27
N ALA A 20 -4.21 -8.85 24.20
CA ALA A 20 -3.67 -8.79 22.86
C ALA A 20 -3.07 -7.39 22.75
N ALA A 21 -1.77 -7.31 22.47
CA ALA A 21 -1.12 -6.03 22.29
C ALA A 21 -1.99 -5.20 21.34
N GLU A 22 -2.23 -3.93 21.69
CA GLU A 22 -3.06 -3.07 20.86
C GLU A 22 -2.53 -3.12 19.44
N ARG A 23 -3.43 -3.44 18.49
CA ARG A 23 -3.06 -3.59 17.09
C ARG A 23 -2.60 -2.22 16.58
N PRO A 24 -1.35 -2.09 16.08
CA PRO A 24 -0.86 -0.79 15.65
C PRO A 24 -1.52 -0.37 14.36
N ASN A 25 -1.65 0.95 14.15
CA ASN A 25 -1.97 1.50 12.84
C ASN A 25 -0.74 1.34 11.92
N ILE A 26 -0.99 0.97 10.66
CA ILE A 26 0.06 0.78 9.65
C ILE A 26 -0.13 1.85 8.58
N ILE A 27 0.89 2.71 8.40
CA ILE A 27 0.88 3.75 7.38
C ILE A 27 2.09 3.51 6.47
N ILE A 28 1.83 3.31 5.17
CA ILE A 28 2.86 3.16 4.15
C ILE A 28 2.83 4.40 3.27
N ILE A 29 3.92 5.17 3.31
CA ILE A 29 4.11 6.35 2.46
C ILE A 29 5.07 5.97 1.35
N MET A 30 4.58 5.91 0.11
CA MET A 30 5.38 5.65 -1.08
C MET A 30 5.43 6.90 -1.96
N VAL A 31 6.64 7.38 -2.22
CA VAL A 31 6.93 8.50 -3.13
C VAL A 31 7.28 7.97 -4.53
N ASP A 32 6.91 8.71 -5.57
CA ASP A 32 7.19 8.36 -6.98
C ASP A 32 8.40 9.16 -7.46
N ASP A 33 9.44 8.46 -7.94
CA ASP A 33 10.68 9.01 -8.51
C ASP A 33 11.51 9.93 -7.60
N MET A 34 11.42 9.76 -6.27
CA MET A 34 12.33 10.42 -5.32
C MET A 34 13.71 9.74 -5.33
N GLY A 35 14.75 10.53 -5.54
CA GLY A 35 16.16 10.12 -5.48
C GLY A 35 16.66 9.90 -4.05
N PHE A 36 17.78 9.18 -3.93
CA PHE A 36 18.36 8.84 -2.64
C PHE A 36 18.74 10.08 -1.81
N ALA A 37 19.31 11.11 -2.45
CA ALA A 37 19.77 12.34 -1.80
C ALA A 37 18.73 13.48 -1.87
N ASP A 38 17.45 13.18 -2.13
CA ASP A 38 16.41 14.21 -2.24
C ASP A 38 15.82 14.63 -0.88
N ILE A 39 16.21 13.94 0.21
CA ILE A 39 15.75 14.26 1.58
C ILE A 39 16.92 14.46 2.55
N GLY A 40 16.73 15.36 3.52
CA GLY A 40 17.75 15.78 4.49
C GLY A 40 18.52 14.64 5.17
N PRO A 41 17.89 13.54 5.63
CA PRO A 41 18.57 12.44 6.30
C PRO A 41 19.61 11.70 5.45
N TYR A 42 19.60 11.90 4.13
CA TYR A 42 20.52 11.33 3.15
C TYR A 42 21.36 12.39 2.42
N GLY A 43 21.37 13.65 2.88
CA GLY A 43 22.29 14.69 2.41
C GLY A 43 21.73 15.70 1.41
N SER A 44 20.41 15.88 1.35
CA SER A 44 19.77 16.82 0.43
C SER A 44 20.04 18.29 0.73
N GLU A 45 20.08 19.13 -0.31
CA GLU A 45 19.94 20.59 -0.18
C GLU A 45 18.49 21.08 0.01
N ILE A 46 17.49 20.23 -0.24
CA ILE A 46 16.07 20.60 -0.14
C ILE A 46 15.63 20.50 1.33
N PRO A 47 15.02 21.57 1.91
CA PRO A 47 14.49 21.48 3.26
C PRO A 47 13.33 20.49 3.36
N THR A 48 13.52 19.38 4.08
CA THR A 48 12.50 18.34 4.31
C THR A 48 12.17 18.13 5.79
N PRO A 49 11.83 19.18 6.56
CA PRO A 49 11.85 19.14 8.02
C PRO A 49 10.98 18.04 8.66
N ASN A 50 9.86 17.68 8.03
CA ASN A 50 9.00 16.59 8.51
C ASN A 50 9.63 15.20 8.33
N LEU A 51 10.34 14.98 7.22
CA LEU A 51 11.07 13.73 6.99
C LEU A 51 12.33 13.67 7.86
N ASP A 52 12.97 14.81 8.09
CA ASP A 52 14.11 14.93 9.00
C ASP A 52 13.69 14.52 10.43
N ALA A 53 12.56 15.04 10.91
CA ALA A 53 12.00 14.69 12.21
C ALA A 53 11.61 13.21 12.31
N LEU A 54 10.95 12.65 11.28
CA LEU A 54 10.60 11.24 11.24
C LEU A 54 11.85 10.34 11.32
N ALA A 55 12.90 10.73 10.60
CA ALA A 55 14.14 9.97 10.55
C ALA A 55 14.96 10.10 11.85
N ALA A 56 14.91 11.25 12.52
CA ALA A 56 15.55 11.47 13.82
C ALA A 56 14.87 10.69 14.95
N GLY A 57 13.55 10.52 14.89
CA GLY A 57 12.76 9.75 15.86
C GLY A 57 12.58 8.27 15.52
N GLY A 58 13.18 7.78 14.42
CA GLY A 58 12.90 6.47 13.86
C GLY A 58 14.15 5.72 13.39
N VAL A 59 13.94 4.80 12.45
CA VAL A 59 15.00 4.00 11.84
C VAL A 59 15.23 4.46 10.40
N ARG A 60 16.50 4.50 9.99
CA ARG A 60 16.93 4.82 8.62
C ARG A 60 17.65 3.63 8.01
N PHE A 61 17.53 3.48 6.69
CA PHE A 61 18.17 2.40 5.95
C PHE A 61 19.13 2.99 4.91
N SER A 62 20.43 2.68 5.01
CA SER A 62 21.40 2.99 3.96
C SER A 62 21.34 2.02 2.78
N GLN A 63 20.64 0.89 2.95
CA GLN A 63 20.48 -0.16 1.95
C GLN A 63 19.00 -0.60 1.87
N PHE A 64 18.23 0.13 1.06
CA PHE A 64 16.82 -0.16 0.79
C PHE A 64 16.60 -0.11 -0.72
N TYR A 65 16.08 -1.19 -1.30
CA TYR A 65 16.09 -1.39 -2.76
C TYR A 65 14.67 -1.54 -3.31
N ASN A 66 14.48 -1.03 -4.51
CA ASN A 66 13.27 -1.19 -5.31
C ASN A 66 13.59 -1.94 -6.62
N THR A 67 12.61 -2.13 -7.49
CA THR A 67 12.77 -2.87 -8.76
C THR A 67 13.23 -1.99 -9.92
N GLY A 68 13.69 -0.76 -9.67
CA GLY A 68 14.10 0.21 -10.68
C GLY A 68 12.97 0.86 -11.51
N ARG A 69 11.70 0.49 -11.26
CA ARG A 69 10.52 1.08 -11.92
C ARG A 69 9.28 1.04 -11.03
N CYS A 70 8.37 1.98 -11.27
CA CYS A 70 7.16 2.17 -10.48
C CYS A 70 6.24 0.94 -10.43
N CYS A 71 5.73 0.42 -11.55
CA CYS A 71 4.77 -0.71 -11.54
C CYS A 71 5.32 -1.96 -10.86
N PRO A 72 6.53 -2.45 -11.21
CA PRO A 72 7.06 -3.66 -10.59
C PRO A 72 7.38 -3.46 -9.10
N THR A 73 7.79 -2.25 -8.68
CA THR A 73 8.02 -1.93 -7.25
C THR A 73 6.70 -1.93 -6.48
N ARG A 74 5.64 -1.35 -7.04
CA ARG A 74 4.31 -1.37 -6.42
C ARG A 74 3.76 -2.79 -6.32
N ALA A 75 3.95 -3.61 -7.35
CA ALA A 75 3.54 -5.02 -7.31
C ALA A 75 4.27 -5.78 -6.19
N ALA A 76 5.59 -5.60 -6.07
CA ALA A 76 6.37 -6.22 -5.01
C ALA A 76 5.96 -5.72 -3.61
N LEU A 77 5.79 -4.41 -3.44
CA LEU A 77 5.34 -3.81 -2.17
C LEU A 77 3.97 -4.35 -1.73
N LEU A 78 3.02 -4.43 -2.67
CA LEU A 78 1.66 -4.86 -2.38
C LEU A 78 1.57 -6.34 -2.05
N THR A 79 2.43 -7.19 -2.64
CA THR A 79 2.27 -8.66 -2.56
C THR A 79 3.33 -9.37 -1.72
N GLY A 80 4.46 -8.71 -1.46
CA GLY A 80 5.63 -9.35 -0.87
C GLY A 80 6.36 -10.32 -1.80
N LEU A 81 6.00 -10.37 -3.09
CA LEU A 81 6.60 -11.25 -4.09
C LEU A 81 7.56 -10.49 -5.02
N TYR A 82 8.42 -11.21 -5.74
CA TYR A 82 9.06 -10.61 -6.91
C TYR A 82 8.01 -10.25 -7.95
N SER A 83 8.20 -9.11 -8.62
CA SER A 83 7.20 -8.56 -9.52
C SER A 83 6.80 -9.48 -10.68
N HIS A 84 7.72 -10.32 -11.17
CA HIS A 84 7.44 -11.36 -12.15
C HIS A 84 6.49 -12.43 -11.61
N GLN A 85 6.60 -12.82 -10.34
CA GLN A 85 5.69 -13.78 -9.72
C GLN A 85 4.28 -13.17 -9.55
N ALA A 86 4.20 -11.85 -9.42
CA ALA A 86 2.93 -11.12 -9.32
C ALA A 86 2.33 -10.72 -10.68
N GLY A 87 2.97 -11.01 -11.83
CA GLY A 87 2.45 -10.68 -13.17
C GLY A 87 2.93 -9.34 -13.76
N VAL A 88 3.77 -8.58 -13.06
CA VAL A 88 4.18 -7.20 -13.41
C VAL A 88 5.70 -7.09 -13.60
N GLY A 89 6.26 -7.86 -14.54
CA GLY A 89 7.69 -7.89 -14.83
C GLY A 89 8.26 -6.69 -15.59
N TRP A 90 7.40 -5.82 -16.14
CA TRP A 90 7.83 -4.64 -16.91
C TRP A 90 6.97 -3.39 -16.61
N MET A 91 6.10 -3.01 -17.53
CA MET A 91 5.09 -1.99 -17.40
C MET A 91 3.72 -2.66 -17.49
N THR A 92 2.65 -1.88 -17.54
CA THR A 92 1.27 -2.38 -17.59
C THR A 92 0.81 -2.78 -19.00
N THR A 93 1.73 -3.17 -19.88
CA THR A 93 1.40 -3.71 -21.20
C THR A 93 1.44 -5.21 -21.09
N ASP A 94 0.35 -5.87 -21.48
CA ASP A 94 0.30 -7.33 -21.55
C ASP A 94 1.19 -7.82 -22.71
N GLN A 95 2.23 -8.57 -22.37
CA GLN A 95 3.12 -9.21 -23.35
C GLN A 95 2.75 -10.66 -23.62
N GLU A 96 1.62 -11.12 -23.09
CA GLU A 96 1.09 -12.47 -23.18
C GLU A 96 1.94 -13.58 -22.53
N GLU A 97 3.04 -13.22 -21.88
CA GLU A 97 3.95 -14.15 -21.21
C GLU A 97 3.73 -14.22 -19.69
N PRO A 98 3.96 -15.40 -19.05
CA PRO A 98 3.94 -15.52 -17.59
C PRO A 98 4.84 -14.47 -16.92
N GLY A 99 4.28 -13.75 -15.96
CA GLY A 99 4.97 -12.68 -15.24
C GLY A 99 5.08 -11.35 -15.97
N TYR A 100 4.60 -11.24 -17.21
CA TYR A 100 4.58 -10.00 -18.00
C TYR A 100 3.17 -9.66 -18.51
N ARG A 101 2.16 -9.96 -17.70
CA ARG A 101 0.75 -9.72 -18.03
C ARG A 101 0.33 -8.26 -17.87
N GLY A 102 1.18 -7.43 -17.26
CA GLY A 102 0.94 -6.00 -17.10
C GLY A 102 -0.04 -5.65 -15.97
N GLN A 103 -0.43 -6.63 -15.17
CA GLN A 103 -1.31 -6.45 -14.01
C GLN A 103 -1.05 -7.53 -12.96
N LEU A 104 -1.54 -7.31 -11.73
CA LEU A 104 -1.53 -8.34 -10.70
C LEU A 104 -2.30 -9.58 -11.17
N ASN A 105 -1.73 -10.76 -10.96
CA ASN A 105 -2.40 -12.02 -11.22
C ASN A 105 -3.29 -12.47 -10.04
N ASP A 106 -4.11 -13.48 -10.27
CA ASP A 106 -5.02 -14.04 -9.26
C ASP A 106 -4.33 -15.02 -8.30
N GLU A 107 -3.05 -15.31 -8.52
CA GLU A 107 -2.24 -16.21 -7.69
C GLU A 107 -1.53 -15.49 -6.53
N CYS A 108 -1.63 -14.16 -6.46
CA CYS A 108 -1.07 -13.35 -5.40
C CYS A 108 -2.14 -12.66 -4.56
N VAL A 109 -1.87 -12.51 -3.27
CA VAL A 109 -2.66 -11.70 -2.33
C VAL A 109 -1.97 -10.38 -2.06
N THR A 110 -2.74 -9.31 -1.87
CA THR A 110 -2.18 -8.01 -1.47
C THR A 110 -2.15 -7.85 0.05
N ILE A 111 -1.30 -6.96 0.54
CA ILE A 111 -1.30 -6.50 1.93
C ILE A 111 -2.65 -5.93 2.34
N GLY A 112 -3.39 -5.30 1.41
CA GLY A 112 -4.75 -4.85 1.64
C GLY A 112 -5.69 -6.00 2.00
N GLN A 113 -5.69 -7.07 1.20
CA GLN A 113 -6.51 -8.26 1.45
C GLN A 113 -6.12 -8.94 2.77
N VAL A 114 -4.81 -9.07 3.04
CA VAL A 114 -4.31 -9.66 4.28
C VAL A 114 -4.75 -8.84 5.50
N LEU A 115 -4.55 -7.53 5.49
CA LEU A 115 -4.90 -6.65 6.61
C LEU A 115 -6.43 -6.56 6.81
N SER A 116 -7.19 -6.43 5.72
CA SER A 116 -8.67 -6.44 5.77
C SER A 116 -9.18 -7.74 6.40
N SER A 117 -8.65 -8.90 6.02
CA SER A 117 -9.03 -10.19 6.63
C SER A 117 -8.68 -10.28 8.13
N ALA A 118 -7.68 -9.52 8.58
CA ALA A 118 -7.30 -9.41 9.98
C ALA A 118 -8.15 -8.39 10.77
N GLY A 119 -9.11 -7.73 10.13
CA GLY A 119 -10.02 -6.76 10.75
C GLY A 119 -9.50 -5.33 10.77
N TYR A 120 -8.50 -5.00 9.95
CA TYR A 120 -8.10 -3.62 9.72
C TYR A 120 -9.05 -2.92 8.76
N PHE A 121 -9.33 -1.65 9.02
CA PHE A 121 -9.82 -0.75 7.99
C PHE A 121 -8.67 -0.39 7.05
N THR A 122 -8.86 -0.62 5.75
CA THR A 122 -7.82 -0.38 4.74
C THR A 122 -8.20 0.76 3.81
N ALA A 123 -7.27 1.70 3.61
CA ALA A 123 -7.46 2.83 2.71
C ALA A 123 -6.24 3.07 1.83
N MET A 124 -6.47 3.48 0.59
CA MET A 124 -5.43 3.88 -0.35
C MET A 124 -5.75 5.24 -0.97
N THR A 125 -4.73 6.09 -1.10
CA THR A 125 -4.82 7.28 -1.94
C THR A 125 -3.61 7.41 -2.85
N GLY A 126 -3.79 7.99 -4.04
CA GLY A 126 -2.74 8.24 -5.01
C GLY A 126 -2.63 7.18 -6.11
N LYS A 127 -1.40 6.84 -6.52
CA LYS A 127 -1.15 6.05 -7.74
C LYS A 127 -1.21 4.53 -7.49
N TRP A 128 -2.03 3.83 -8.26
CA TRP A 128 -2.17 2.36 -8.21
C TRP A 128 -1.11 1.64 -9.06
N HIS A 129 -1.19 1.79 -10.38
CA HIS A 129 -0.18 1.39 -11.36
C HIS A 129 0.28 -0.08 -11.33
N VAL A 130 -0.64 -1.01 -11.05
CA VAL A 130 -0.41 -2.47 -11.12
C VAL A 130 -1.53 -3.19 -11.88
N GLY A 131 -2.09 -2.50 -12.88
CA GLY A 131 -3.21 -2.93 -13.70
C GLY A 131 -4.31 -1.87 -13.80
N TYR A 132 -5.15 -1.97 -14.83
CA TYR A 132 -6.19 -0.98 -15.16
C TYR A 132 -7.59 -1.58 -15.31
N SER A 133 -7.74 -2.91 -15.24
CA SER A 133 -9.07 -3.50 -15.29
C SER A 133 -9.78 -3.34 -13.94
N ASP A 134 -11.11 -3.38 -13.99
CA ASP A 134 -11.94 -3.38 -12.78
C ASP A 134 -11.69 -4.62 -11.90
N THR A 135 -11.12 -5.68 -12.47
CA THR A 135 -10.76 -6.91 -11.75
C THR A 135 -9.48 -6.80 -10.93
N VAL A 136 -8.70 -5.73 -11.10
CA VAL A 136 -7.42 -5.53 -10.39
C VAL A 136 -7.30 -4.15 -9.73
N ASN A 137 -8.42 -3.43 -9.56
CA ASN A 137 -8.43 -2.13 -8.89
C ASN A 137 -8.21 -2.25 -7.35
N PRO A 138 -7.96 -1.14 -6.62
CA PRO A 138 -7.72 -1.23 -5.18
C PRO A 138 -8.85 -1.86 -4.36
N THR A 139 -10.12 -1.60 -4.70
CA THR A 139 -11.25 -2.10 -3.89
C THR A 139 -11.41 -3.61 -3.98
N VAL A 140 -11.23 -4.20 -5.17
CA VAL A 140 -11.22 -5.67 -5.32
C VAL A 140 -9.94 -6.30 -4.77
N ARG A 141 -8.89 -5.50 -4.57
CA ARG A 141 -7.59 -5.91 -3.99
C ARG A 141 -7.45 -5.48 -2.53
N GLY A 142 -8.57 -5.42 -1.79
CA GLY A 142 -8.60 -5.40 -0.33
C GLY A 142 -8.47 -4.02 0.32
N PHE A 143 -8.75 -2.94 -0.41
CA PHE A 143 -8.86 -1.60 0.17
C PHE A 143 -10.34 -1.20 0.34
N ASP A 144 -10.80 -1.04 1.57
CA ASP A 144 -12.19 -0.63 1.89
C ASP A 144 -12.53 0.77 1.35
N ARG A 145 -11.52 1.63 1.27
CA ARG A 145 -11.61 2.97 0.66
C ARG A 145 -10.47 3.21 -0.30
N SER A 146 -10.76 3.78 -1.45
CA SER A 146 -9.73 4.26 -2.37
C SER A 146 -10.07 5.60 -3.01
N LEU A 147 -9.09 6.48 -3.10
CA LEU A 147 -9.08 7.61 -4.02
C LEU A 147 -7.82 7.50 -4.87
N ASN A 148 -7.93 6.91 -6.05
CA ASN A 148 -6.76 6.47 -6.79
C ASN A 148 -6.72 6.93 -8.24
N LEU A 149 -5.51 6.95 -8.76
CA LEU A 149 -5.16 7.20 -10.15
C LEU A 149 -4.54 5.91 -10.70
N GLU A 150 -4.96 5.48 -11.87
CA GLU A 150 -4.41 4.30 -12.54
C GLU A 150 -2.91 4.45 -12.84
N LEU A 151 -2.55 5.57 -13.48
CA LEU A 151 -1.19 5.89 -13.94
C LEU A 151 -0.51 7.01 -13.12
N GLY A 152 -1.24 7.65 -12.21
CA GLY A 152 -0.84 8.90 -11.57
C GLY A 152 -0.98 10.10 -12.52
N GLY A 153 -0.24 11.18 -12.21
CA GLY A 153 -0.18 12.38 -13.05
C GLY A 153 -1.44 13.24 -13.01
N VAL A 154 -2.19 13.22 -11.90
CA VAL A 154 -3.17 14.26 -11.56
C VAL A 154 -2.61 15.08 -10.41
N HIS A 155 -2.39 16.37 -10.66
CA HIS A 155 -1.80 17.33 -9.72
C HIS A 155 -2.77 18.47 -9.39
N PHE A 156 -3.64 18.82 -10.33
CA PHE A 156 -4.60 19.92 -10.22
C PHE A 156 -5.96 19.51 -10.77
N SER A 157 -7.04 20.10 -10.27
CA SER A 157 -8.41 19.82 -10.73
C SER A 157 -8.63 20.23 -12.20
N ASN A 158 -8.00 21.32 -12.65
CA ASN A 158 -8.11 21.86 -14.01
C ASN A 158 -6.99 21.41 -14.96
N GLN A 159 -6.37 20.25 -14.70
CA GLN A 159 -5.19 19.81 -15.44
C GLN A 159 -5.47 19.57 -16.94
N GLY A 160 -4.69 20.25 -17.79
CA GLY A 160 -4.78 20.18 -19.25
C GLY A 160 -3.63 19.41 -19.92
N GLY A 161 -3.47 19.62 -21.24
CA GLY A 161 -2.39 19.06 -22.04
C GLY A 161 -2.40 17.53 -22.14
N GLY A 162 -1.23 16.92 -22.24
CA GLY A 162 -1.06 15.47 -22.41
C GLY A 162 -1.55 14.60 -21.23
N MET A 163 -1.96 15.22 -20.12
CA MET A 163 -2.49 14.54 -18.95
C MET A 163 -3.98 14.83 -18.70
N LYS A 164 -4.65 15.56 -19.61
CA LYS A 164 -6.07 15.92 -19.48
C LYS A 164 -6.97 14.70 -19.25
N ASN A 165 -6.68 13.61 -19.96
CA ASN A 165 -7.50 12.38 -19.96
C ASN A 165 -7.13 11.40 -18.84
N ARG A 166 -6.33 11.81 -17.84
CA ARG A 166 -6.08 10.98 -16.67
C ARG A 166 -7.37 10.77 -15.89
N LYS A 167 -7.66 9.50 -15.61
CA LYS A 167 -8.81 9.06 -14.84
C LYS A 167 -8.50 9.08 -13.35
N MET A 168 -9.51 9.42 -12.57
CA MET A 168 -9.48 9.34 -11.12
C MET A 168 -10.64 8.46 -10.67
N HIS A 169 -10.41 7.63 -9.67
CA HIS A 169 -11.39 6.69 -9.18
C HIS A 169 -11.60 6.88 -7.68
N LEU A 170 -12.86 6.91 -7.27
CA LEU A 170 -13.28 6.88 -5.88
C LEU A 170 -13.99 5.56 -5.62
N ASN A 171 -13.38 4.68 -4.83
CA ASN A 171 -13.87 3.34 -4.51
C ASN A 171 -14.22 2.50 -5.76
N GLY A 172 -13.42 2.61 -6.81
CA GLY A 172 -13.60 1.91 -8.09
C GLY A 172 -14.46 2.66 -9.12
N GLU A 173 -15.27 3.63 -8.70
CA GLU A 173 -16.04 4.47 -9.62
C GLU A 173 -15.14 5.53 -10.26
N GLU A 174 -15.14 5.65 -11.59
CA GLU A 174 -14.47 6.77 -12.28
C GLU A 174 -15.20 8.08 -11.97
N ILE A 175 -14.46 9.09 -11.51
CA ILE A 175 -15.00 10.38 -11.09
C ILE A 175 -14.28 11.55 -11.78
N ALA A 176 -14.96 12.69 -11.84
CA ALA A 176 -14.35 13.93 -12.29
C ALA A 176 -13.29 14.43 -11.29
N LYS A 177 -12.34 15.24 -11.77
CA LYS A 177 -11.24 15.78 -10.94
C LYS A 177 -11.71 16.84 -9.93
N ASP A 178 -12.88 17.40 -10.17
CA ASP A 178 -13.59 18.41 -9.37
C ASP A 178 -14.90 17.85 -8.78
N ASP A 179 -14.99 16.52 -8.63
CA ASP A 179 -16.15 15.87 -8.04
C ASP A 179 -16.41 16.40 -6.60
N PRO A 180 -17.65 16.77 -6.25
CA PRO A 180 -17.97 17.38 -4.95
C PRO A 180 -17.80 16.44 -3.75
N ARG A 181 -17.51 15.16 -3.97
CA ARG A 181 -17.21 14.17 -2.92
C ARG A 181 -15.77 14.27 -2.40
N LEU A 182 -14.89 15.03 -3.08
CA LEU A 182 -13.49 15.26 -2.71
C LEU A 182 -13.35 16.40 -1.70
#